data_AF-A0A7C8EF92-F1
#
_entry.id   AF-A0A7C8EF92-F1
#
_cell.length_a   1.000
_cell.length_b   1.000
_cell.length_c   1.000
_cell.angle_alpha   90.00
_cell.angle_beta   90.00
_cell.angle_gamma   90.00
#
_symmetry.space_group_name_H-M   'P 1'
#
loop_
_entity.id
_entity.type
_entity.pdbx_description
1 polymer ?
#
loop_
_entity_poly.entity_id
_entity_poly.type
_entity_poly.pdbx_seq_one_letter_code
_entity_poly.pdbx_strand_id
1 'polypeptide(L)'
;MKILRHIGSLAFVLGLFTAVFAGLPWHVMVADDPVVPWWLRIAVFCLLGGILIVLLTVAIDQLRNRTSRADLPLDEAGPEVLLLNSPEIPGREIGQILGLVQGHTVFAIWLGKDLSALVKLILGGELTEYTEMMGRARTAATNRMMAEAASMGADAIINVRYMTTSVVGTAAELFAYGTAVKLSA
;
A
#
# COMPACT_ATOMS: atom_id res chain seq x y z
N MET A 1 -16.28 -9.68 15.45
CA MET A 1 -15.01 -10.39 15.11
C MET A 1 -13.89 -9.47 14.61
N LYS A 2 -14.11 -8.60 13.60
CA LYS A 2 -13.08 -7.62 13.14
C LYS A 2 -12.55 -6.73 14.28
N ILE A 3 -13.43 -6.26 15.17
CA ILE A 3 -13.09 -5.42 16.34
C ILE A 3 -12.16 -6.15 17.32
N LEU A 4 -12.45 -7.41 17.65
CA LEU A 4 -11.64 -8.20 18.59
C LEU A 4 -10.20 -8.40 18.07
N ARG A 5 -10.04 -8.62 16.76
CA ARG A 5 -8.73 -8.73 16.11
C ARG A 5 -7.96 -7.41 16.13
N HIS A 6 -8.64 -6.28 15.93
CA HIS A 6 -8.00 -4.96 16.04
C HIS A 6 -7.52 -4.69 17.46
N ILE A 7 -8.32 -5.03 18.47
CA ILE A 7 -7.93 -4.90 19.89
C ILE A 7 -6.72 -5.78 20.18
N GLY A 8 -6.72 -7.05 19.76
CA GLY A 8 -5.60 -7.97 19.97
C GLY A 8 -4.31 -7.49 19.29
N SER A 9 -4.38 -7.05 18.04
CA SER A 9 -3.22 -6.50 17.33
C SER A 9 -2.70 -5.21 17.98
N LEU A 10 -3.59 -4.33 18.44
CA LEU A 10 -3.22 -3.10 19.13
C LEU A 10 -2.51 -3.43 20.45
N ALA A 11 -3.07 -4.35 21.25
CA ALA A 11 -2.47 -4.79 22.50
C ALA A 11 -1.09 -5.44 22.30
N PHE A 12 -0.92 -6.26 21.26
CA PHE A 12 0.37 -6.85 20.91
C PHE A 12 1.41 -5.79 20.53
N VAL A 13 1.04 -4.83 19.67
CA VAL A 13 1.94 -3.75 19.24
C VAL A 13 2.33 -2.86 20.41
N LEU A 14 1.38 -2.47 21.25
CA LEU A 14 1.65 -1.71 22.47
C LEU A 14 2.54 -2.50 23.45
N GLY A 15 2.25 -3.79 23.66
CA GLY A 15 3.06 -4.67 24.50
C GLY A 15 4.51 -4.77 24.02
N LEU A 16 4.71 -5.05 22.73
CA LEU A 16 6.05 -5.10 22.13
C LEU A 16 6.77 -3.74 22.22
N PHE A 17 6.05 -2.65 21.93
CA PHE A 17 6.60 -1.30 22.05
C PHE A 17 7.05 -0.99 23.48
N THR A 18 6.20 -1.26 24.47
CA THR A 18 6.54 -1.05 25.89
C THR A 18 7.72 -1.93 26.30
N ALA A 19 7.78 -3.19 25.90
CA ALA A 19 8.90 -4.07 26.22
C ALA A 19 10.23 -3.55 25.64
N VAL A 20 10.23 -3.08 24.39
CA VAL A 20 11.45 -2.64 23.69
C VAL A 20 11.89 -1.23 24.09
N PHE A 21 10.97 -0.27 24.15
CA PHE A 21 11.31 1.16 24.35
C PHE A 21 11.18 1.62 25.80
N ALA A 22 10.56 0.85 26.68
CA ALA A 22 10.47 1.17 28.12
C ALA A 22 11.07 0.07 29.00
N GLY A 23 10.69 -1.19 28.79
CA GLY A 23 11.12 -2.34 29.59
C GLY A 23 12.61 -2.62 29.51
N LEU A 24 13.14 -2.78 28.28
CA LEU A 24 14.59 -3.02 28.07
C LEU A 24 15.44 -1.88 28.63
N PRO A 25 15.14 -0.60 28.32
CA PRO A 25 15.89 0.53 28.89
C PRO A 25 15.82 0.59 30.42
N TRP A 26 14.64 0.34 30.99
CA TRP A 26 14.44 0.30 32.45
C TRP A 26 15.29 -0.80 33.10
N HIS A 27 15.24 -2.02 32.56
CA HIS A 27 16.03 -3.14 33.07
C HIS A 27 17.53 -2.86 32.96
N VAL A 28 18.00 -2.29 31.85
CA VAL A 28 19.42 -1.94 31.67
C VAL A 28 19.90 -0.86 32.66
N MET A 29 19.00 0.02 33.13
CA MET A 29 19.33 1.03 34.14
C MET A 29 19.30 0.50 35.58
N VAL A 30 18.29 -0.30 35.91
CA VAL A 30 17.99 -0.68 37.31
C VAL A 30 18.60 -2.03 37.70
N ALA A 31 18.87 -2.92 36.74
CA ALA A 31 19.53 -4.18 37.05
C ALA A 31 21.02 -3.96 37.32
N ASP A 32 21.46 -4.43 38.48
CA ASP A 32 22.87 -4.44 38.88
C ASP A 32 23.64 -5.67 38.35
N ASP A 33 22.92 -6.71 37.88
CA ASP A 33 23.47 -7.95 37.33
C ASP A 33 22.81 -8.29 35.97
N PRO A 34 23.56 -8.41 34.85
CA PRO A 34 25.00 -8.18 34.72
C PRO A 34 25.36 -6.69 34.80
N VAL A 35 26.57 -6.39 35.32
CA VAL A 35 27.08 -5.02 35.41
C VAL A 35 27.28 -4.43 34.00
N VAL A 36 26.33 -3.60 33.56
CA VAL A 36 26.39 -2.93 32.25
C VAL A 36 27.25 -1.66 32.36
N PRO A 37 28.33 -1.51 31.58
CA PRO A 37 29.12 -0.29 31.56
C PRO A 37 28.29 0.95 31.20
N TRP A 38 28.59 2.10 31.82
CA TRP A 38 27.80 3.32 31.65
C TRP A 38 27.73 3.83 30.20
N TRP A 39 28.79 3.65 29.41
CA TRP A 39 28.81 4.00 27.98
C TRP A 39 27.85 3.12 27.16
N LEU A 40 27.71 1.84 27.51
CA LEU A 40 26.79 0.91 26.85
C LEU A 40 25.34 1.26 27.18
N ARG A 41 25.07 1.67 28.43
CA ARG A 41 23.76 2.22 28.83
C ARG A 41 23.39 3.41 27.94
N ILE A 42 24.27 4.41 27.82
CA ILE A 42 24.04 5.58 26.96
C ILE A 42 23.83 5.17 25.49
N ALA A 43 24.65 4.26 24.97
CA ALA A 43 24.54 3.78 23.59
C ALA A 43 23.16 3.14 23.32
N VAL A 44 22.64 2.32 24.23
CA VAL A 44 21.31 1.69 24.11
C VAL A 44 20.20 2.74 24.10
N PHE A 45 20.26 3.77 24.96
CA PHE A 45 19.28 4.86 24.96
C PHE A 45 19.35 5.72 23.70
N CYS A 46 20.56 6.07 23.25
CA CYS A 46 20.73 6.83 22.01
C CYS A 46 20.22 6.03 20.79
N LEU A 47 20.46 4.72 20.75
CA LEU A 47 19.99 3.85 19.69
C LEU A 47 18.47 3.71 19.69
N LEU A 48 17.87 3.34 20.83
CA LEU A 48 16.43 3.15 20.95
C LEU A 48 15.67 4.49 20.82
N GLY A 49 16.16 5.56 21.43
CA GLY A 49 15.60 6.90 21.31
C GLY A 49 15.70 7.45 19.89
N GLY A 50 16.84 7.25 19.22
CA GLY A 50 17.02 7.62 17.81
C GLY A 50 16.06 6.87 16.90
N ILE A 51 15.94 5.55 17.06
CA ILE A 51 14.95 4.74 16.32
C ILE A 51 13.53 5.25 16.57
N LEU A 52 13.18 5.57 17.82
CA LEU A 52 11.85 6.08 18.17
C LEU A 52 11.54 7.41 17.48
N ILE A 53 12.50 8.34 17.45
CA ILE A 53 12.35 9.63 16.75
C ILE A 53 12.16 9.40 15.25
N VAL A 54 12.96 8.53 14.63
CA VAL A 54 12.81 8.18 13.21
C VAL A 54 11.43 7.57 12.94
N LEU A 55 10.98 6.62 13.76
CA LEU A 55 9.65 6.03 13.61
C LEU A 55 8.53 7.07 13.78
N LEU A 56 8.65 7.99 14.73
CA LEU A 56 7.67 9.07 14.94
C LEU A 56 7.64 10.04 13.77
N THR A 57 8.80 10.48 13.28
CA THR A 57 8.88 11.38 12.12
C THR A 57 8.27 10.74 10.87
N VAL A 58 8.58 9.47 10.61
CA VAL A 58 7.96 8.71 9.51
C VAL A 58 6.46 8.54 9.73
N ALA A 59 6.00 8.24 10.94
CA ALA A 59 4.57 8.10 11.23
C ALA A 59 3.79 9.41 11.01
N ILE A 60 4.36 10.54 11.43
CA ILE A 60 3.79 11.88 11.17
C ILE A 60 3.74 12.17 9.67
N ASP A 61 4.83 11.87 8.93
CA ASP A 61 4.87 12.08 7.48
C ASP A 61 3.84 11.19 6.76
N GLN A 62 3.68 9.94 7.18
CA GLN A 62 2.65 9.06 6.63
C GLN A 62 1.23 9.53 6.92
N LEU A 63 0.97 10.09 8.11
CA LEU A 63 -0.33 10.68 8.43
C LEU A 63 -0.62 11.91 7.57
N ARG A 64 0.37 12.77 7.34
CA ARG A 64 0.26 13.94 6.46
C ARG A 64 -0.04 13.54 5.02
N ASN A 65 0.70 12.55 4.50
CA ASN A 65 0.59 12.12 3.10
C ASN A 65 -0.64 11.22 2.85
N ARG A 66 -1.22 10.61 3.89
CA ARG A 66 -2.50 9.88 3.78
C ARG A 66 -3.62 10.79 3.30
N THR A 67 -3.66 12.03 3.80
CA THR A 67 -4.68 13.01 3.43
C THR A 67 -4.54 13.38 1.95
N SER A 68 -3.35 13.76 1.48
CA SER A 68 -3.13 14.11 0.06
C SER A 68 -3.31 12.97 -0.94
N ARG A 69 -3.18 11.70 -0.54
CA ARG A 69 -3.31 10.53 -1.43
C ARG A 69 -4.72 9.90 -1.40
N ALA A 70 -5.51 10.19 -0.36
CA ALA A 70 -6.94 9.88 -0.30
C ALA A 70 -7.78 10.80 -1.19
N ASP A 71 -7.24 11.99 -1.52
CA ASP A 71 -7.90 13.03 -2.30
C ASP A 71 -7.74 12.88 -3.83
N LEU A 72 -7.31 11.72 -4.34
CA LEU A 72 -7.56 11.43 -5.76
C LEU A 72 -9.04 11.11 -5.89
N PRO A 73 -9.86 11.96 -6.53
CA PRO A 73 -11.29 11.77 -6.53
C PRO A 73 -11.61 10.44 -7.20
N LEU A 74 -12.09 9.47 -6.41
CA LEU A 74 -12.56 8.19 -6.94
C LEU A 74 -13.98 8.30 -7.52
N ASP A 75 -14.61 9.48 -7.38
CA ASP A 75 -16.00 9.79 -7.71
C ASP A 75 -16.16 10.98 -8.68
N GLU A 76 -15.08 11.65 -9.09
CA GLU A 76 -15.19 12.58 -10.23
C GLU A 76 -15.30 11.70 -11.48
N ALA A 77 -16.49 11.64 -12.06
CA ALA A 77 -16.72 11.04 -13.36
C ALA A 77 -15.84 11.76 -14.40
N GLY A 78 -14.60 11.31 -14.53
CA GLY A 78 -13.72 11.68 -15.63
C GLY A 78 -14.41 11.37 -16.96
N PRO A 79 -13.93 11.96 -18.07
CA PRO A 79 -14.48 11.65 -19.40
C PRO A 79 -14.58 10.13 -19.58
N GLU A 80 -15.71 9.69 -20.13
CA GLU A 80 -16.08 8.27 -20.24
C GLU A 80 -15.15 7.54 -21.22
N VAL A 81 -13.95 7.18 -20.76
CA VAL A 81 -12.97 6.40 -21.53
C VAL A 81 -13.36 4.93 -21.44
N LEU A 82 -13.74 4.33 -22.57
CA LEU A 82 -14.14 2.93 -22.63
C LEU A 82 -12.92 2.00 -22.44
N LEU A 83 -13.00 1.04 -21.52
CA LEU A 83 -11.93 0.08 -21.24
C LEU A 83 -12.26 -1.29 -21.83
N LEU A 84 -11.36 -1.85 -22.64
CA LEU A 84 -11.49 -3.22 -23.14
C LEU A 84 -10.20 -4.02 -22.99
N ASN A 85 -10.32 -5.31 -22.69
CA ASN A 85 -9.21 -6.26 -22.76
C ASN A 85 -9.02 -6.85 -24.17
N SER A 86 -9.98 -6.66 -25.08
CA SER A 86 -9.87 -7.00 -26.50
C SER A 86 -9.05 -5.95 -27.25
N PRO A 87 -8.38 -6.33 -28.35
CA PRO A 87 -7.69 -5.37 -29.23
C PRO A 87 -8.67 -4.57 -30.11
N GLU A 88 -9.91 -5.02 -30.25
CA GLU A 88 -10.93 -4.41 -31.11
C GLU A 88 -12.18 -4.05 -30.31
N ILE A 89 -12.96 -3.10 -30.82
CA ILE A 89 -14.23 -2.65 -30.22
C ILE A 89 -15.37 -3.05 -31.16
N PRO A 90 -16.22 -4.03 -30.80
CA PRO A 90 -17.31 -4.46 -31.67
C PRO A 90 -18.24 -3.29 -32.03
N GLY A 91 -18.48 -3.10 -33.34
CA GLY A 91 -19.37 -2.06 -33.85
C GLY A 91 -18.79 -0.63 -33.84
N ARG A 92 -17.49 -0.45 -33.55
CA ARG A 92 -16.79 0.85 -33.60
C ARG A 92 -15.45 0.67 -34.31
N GLU A 93 -15.11 1.57 -35.22
CA GLU A 93 -13.79 1.55 -35.86
C GLU A 93 -12.78 2.41 -35.09
N ILE A 94 -11.53 1.95 -35.05
CA ILE A 94 -10.42 2.71 -34.47
C ILE A 94 -9.88 3.66 -35.55
N GLY A 95 -10.12 4.96 -35.39
CA GLY A 95 -9.66 5.99 -36.32
C GLY A 95 -8.20 6.38 -36.09
N GLN A 96 -7.74 6.40 -34.84
CA GLN A 96 -6.36 6.76 -34.50
C GLN A 96 -5.86 6.02 -33.26
N ILE A 97 -4.61 5.55 -33.29
CA ILE A 97 -3.89 5.07 -32.11
C ILE A 97 -3.12 6.24 -31.51
N LEU A 98 -3.37 6.53 -30.24
CA LEU A 98 -2.74 7.64 -29.52
C LEU A 98 -1.47 7.21 -28.77
N GLY A 99 -1.38 5.93 -28.38
CA GLY A 99 -0.16 5.35 -27.80
C GLY A 99 -0.41 4.48 -26.57
N LEU A 100 0.68 4.10 -25.90
CA LEU A 100 0.65 3.39 -24.63
C LEU A 100 0.17 4.32 -23.52
N VAL A 101 -0.72 3.83 -22.67
CA VAL A 101 -1.13 4.48 -21.41
C VAL A 101 -0.98 3.50 -20.27
N GLN A 102 -0.68 4.01 -19.09
CA GLN A 102 -0.33 3.21 -17.94
C GLN A 102 -0.68 3.86 -16.60
N GLY A 103 -0.84 3.04 -15.58
CA GLY A 103 -1.06 3.47 -14.22
C GLY A 103 -0.51 2.44 -13.27
N HIS A 104 0.28 2.87 -12.30
CA HIS A 104 0.85 1.98 -11.30
C HIS A 104 0.57 2.49 -9.90
N THR A 105 0.67 1.57 -8.94
CA THR A 105 0.54 1.88 -7.53
C THR A 105 1.20 0.80 -6.70
N VAL A 106 1.90 1.22 -5.64
CA VAL A 106 2.50 0.31 -4.66
C VAL A 106 1.68 0.35 -3.38
N PHE A 107 1.30 -0.82 -2.88
CA PHE A 107 0.61 -0.99 -1.61
C PHE A 107 1.43 -1.86 -0.67
N ALA A 108 1.55 -1.41 0.58
CA ALA A 108 2.09 -2.20 1.67
C ALA A 108 0.98 -2.59 2.63
N ILE A 109 1.11 -3.76 3.25
CA ILE A 109 0.18 -4.21 4.27
C ILE A 109 0.74 -3.83 5.64
N TRP A 110 -0.17 -3.46 6.53
CA TRP A 110 0.20 -3.12 7.90
C TRP A 110 0.45 -4.41 8.70
N LEU A 111 1.50 -4.41 9.53
CA LEU A 111 2.01 -5.57 10.25
C LEU A 111 0.94 -6.37 11.03
N GLY A 112 -0.05 -5.69 11.62
CA GLY A 112 -1.15 -6.38 12.31
C GLY A 112 -2.11 -7.14 11.42
N LYS A 113 -2.29 -6.71 10.16
CA LYS A 113 -3.06 -7.47 9.16
C LYS A 113 -2.24 -8.66 8.65
N ASP A 114 -0.93 -8.48 8.49
CA ASP A 114 0.01 -9.55 8.11
C ASP A 114 0.00 -10.71 9.12
N LEU A 115 -0.03 -10.43 10.43
CA LEU A 115 -0.11 -11.48 11.45
C LEU A 115 -1.40 -12.31 11.31
N SER A 116 -2.53 -11.67 11.03
CA SER A 116 -3.79 -12.39 10.84
C SER A 116 -3.82 -13.21 9.55
N ALA A 117 -3.14 -12.74 8.51
CA ALA A 117 -2.95 -13.49 7.28
C ALA A 117 -2.04 -14.71 7.50
N LEU A 118 -0.99 -14.58 8.31
CA LEU A 118 -0.12 -15.69 8.68
C LEU A 118 -0.91 -16.80 9.40
N VAL A 119 -1.76 -16.42 10.37
CA VAL A 119 -2.62 -17.39 11.07
C VAL A 119 -3.59 -18.08 10.08
N LYS A 120 -4.21 -17.33 9.17
CA LYS A 120 -5.10 -17.88 8.12
C LYS A 120 -4.36 -18.78 7.12
N LEU A 121 -3.09 -18.50 6.84
CA LEU A 121 -2.26 -19.34 5.96
C LEU A 121 -2.01 -20.71 6.60
N ILE A 122 -1.80 -20.74 7.92
CA ILE A 122 -1.55 -21.98 8.67
C ILE A 122 -2.84 -22.78 8.88
N LEU A 123 -3.92 -22.11 9.31
CA LEU A 123 -5.18 -22.75 9.67
C LEU A 123 -6.12 -22.96 8.47
N GLY A 124 -5.77 -22.39 7.31
CA GLY A 124 -6.64 -22.29 6.14
C GLY A 124 -7.66 -21.15 6.27
N GLY A 125 -7.91 -20.47 5.15
CA GLY A 125 -8.91 -19.40 5.07
C GLY A 125 -8.56 -18.33 4.04
N GLU A 126 -9.56 -17.57 3.60
CA GLU A 126 -9.36 -16.50 2.63
C GLU A 126 -8.60 -15.31 3.23
N LEU A 127 -7.61 -14.81 2.48
CA LEU A 127 -6.86 -13.60 2.79
C LEU A 127 -7.66 -12.33 2.42
N THR A 128 -8.85 -12.17 3.01
CA THR A 128 -9.80 -11.08 2.71
C THR A 128 -9.14 -9.70 2.73
N GLU A 129 -8.21 -9.47 3.66
CA GLU A 129 -7.49 -8.19 3.77
C GLU A 129 -6.58 -7.91 2.55
N TYR A 130 -5.97 -8.95 2.00
CA TYR A 130 -5.18 -8.87 0.77
C TYR A 130 -6.10 -8.69 -0.44
N THR A 131 -7.24 -9.40 -0.48
CA THR A 131 -8.26 -9.24 -1.54
C THR A 131 -8.78 -7.80 -1.61
N GLU A 132 -9.20 -7.24 -0.47
CA GLU A 132 -9.66 -5.84 -0.38
C GLU A 132 -8.56 -4.85 -0.79
N MET A 133 -7.31 -5.09 -0.39
CA MET A 133 -6.17 -4.24 -0.75
C MET A 133 -5.87 -4.29 -2.25
N MET A 134 -5.86 -5.48 -2.85
CA MET A 134 -5.67 -5.65 -4.30
C MET A 134 -6.81 -5.03 -5.11
N GLY A 135 -8.04 -5.07 -4.60
CA GLY A 135 -9.18 -4.36 -5.20
C GLY A 135 -8.95 -2.85 -5.27
N ARG A 136 -8.59 -2.22 -4.14
CA ARG A 136 -8.25 -0.78 -4.11
C ARG A 136 -7.06 -0.45 -5.01
N ALA A 137 -6.06 -1.34 -5.05
CA ALA A 137 -4.91 -1.15 -5.92
C ALA A 137 -5.32 -1.11 -7.40
N ARG A 138 -6.25 -2.00 -7.79
CA ARG A 138 -6.77 -2.05 -9.15
C ARG A 138 -7.45 -0.76 -9.53
N THR A 139 -8.41 -0.32 -8.73
CA THR A 139 -9.09 0.96 -8.97
C THR A 139 -8.10 2.13 -9.10
N ALA A 140 -7.11 2.23 -8.20
CA ALA A 140 -6.14 3.32 -8.26
C ALA A 140 -5.25 3.28 -9.50
N ALA A 141 -4.76 2.10 -9.90
CA ALA A 141 -3.96 1.93 -11.12
C ALA A 141 -4.79 2.22 -12.37
N THR A 142 -6.01 1.69 -12.45
CA THR A 142 -6.93 1.93 -13.56
C THR A 142 -7.27 3.41 -13.72
N ASN A 143 -7.60 4.11 -12.62
CA ASN A 143 -7.95 5.52 -12.68
C ASN A 143 -6.77 6.39 -13.16
N ARG A 144 -5.53 6.06 -12.76
CA ARG A 144 -4.34 6.76 -13.25
C ARG A 144 -4.11 6.54 -14.75
N MET A 145 -4.28 5.29 -15.21
CA MET A 145 -4.20 4.95 -16.64
C MET A 145 -5.29 5.66 -17.45
N MET A 146 -6.52 5.73 -16.93
CA MET A 146 -7.63 6.45 -17.56
C MET A 146 -7.36 7.96 -17.60
N ALA A 147 -6.80 8.54 -16.53
CA ALA A 147 -6.45 9.95 -16.50
C ALA A 147 -5.38 10.31 -17.55
N GLU A 148 -4.38 9.44 -17.74
CA GLU A 148 -3.39 9.58 -18.81
C GLU A 148 -4.08 9.51 -20.20
N ALA A 149 -4.94 8.53 -20.44
CA ALA A 149 -5.68 8.41 -21.70
C ALA A 149 -6.61 9.60 -21.96
N ALA A 150 -7.29 10.10 -20.94
CA ALA A 150 -8.13 11.29 -21.02
C ALA A 150 -7.32 12.53 -21.40
N SER A 151 -6.12 12.70 -20.82
CA SER A 151 -5.22 13.81 -21.17
C SER A 151 -4.74 13.76 -22.63
N MET A 152 -4.76 12.58 -23.25
CA MET A 152 -4.45 12.37 -24.67
C MET A 152 -5.68 12.55 -25.59
N GLY A 153 -6.86 12.77 -25.01
CA GLY A 153 -8.13 12.87 -25.75
C GLY A 153 -8.60 11.53 -26.31
N ALA A 154 -8.29 10.42 -25.62
CA ALA A 154 -8.73 9.09 -26.00
C ALA A 154 -10.21 8.87 -25.72
N ASP A 155 -10.89 8.13 -26.62
CA ASP A 155 -12.26 7.67 -26.39
C ASP A 155 -12.27 6.27 -25.74
N ALA A 156 -11.20 5.50 -25.96
CA ALA A 156 -11.08 4.15 -25.40
C ALA A 156 -9.63 3.76 -25.12
N ILE A 157 -9.46 2.76 -24.24
CA ILE A 157 -8.22 2.02 -24.03
C ILE A 157 -8.51 0.55 -24.36
N ILE A 158 -7.83 0.04 -25.38
CA ILE A 158 -7.93 -1.35 -25.81
C ILE A 158 -6.76 -2.17 -25.25
N ASN A 159 -6.89 -3.49 -25.32
CA ASN A 159 -5.87 -4.43 -24.89
C ASN A 159 -5.37 -4.18 -23.45
N VAL A 160 -6.27 -3.77 -22.56
CA VAL A 160 -5.95 -3.50 -21.15
C VAL A 160 -5.41 -4.77 -20.48
N ARG A 161 -4.33 -4.61 -19.73
CA ARG A 161 -3.68 -5.67 -18.96
C ARG A 161 -3.35 -5.17 -17.56
N TYR A 162 -3.37 -6.10 -16.61
CA TYR A 162 -2.95 -5.88 -15.23
C TYR A 162 -1.79 -6.82 -14.91
N MET A 163 -0.76 -6.28 -14.28
CA MET A 163 0.37 -7.03 -13.75
C MET A 163 0.54 -6.73 -12.27
N THR A 164 1.02 -7.73 -11.54
CA THR A 164 1.43 -7.58 -10.13
C THR A 164 2.90 -7.93 -10.03
N THR A 165 3.63 -7.23 -9.17
CA THR A 165 5.03 -7.56 -8.88
C THR A 165 5.30 -7.33 -7.40
N SER A 166 6.02 -8.25 -6.77
CA SER A 166 6.50 -8.05 -5.40
C SER A 166 7.64 -7.04 -5.43
N VAL A 167 7.54 -5.99 -4.61
CA VAL A 167 8.56 -4.92 -4.57
C VAL A 167 9.51 -5.14 -3.42
N VAL A 168 8.99 -5.19 -2.19
CA VAL A 168 9.77 -5.42 -0.97
C VAL A 168 8.88 -6.00 0.12
N GLY A 169 9.29 -7.12 0.72
CA GLY A 169 8.55 -7.73 1.83
C GLY A 169 7.06 -7.93 1.53
N THR A 170 6.20 -7.30 2.34
CA THR A 170 4.73 -7.35 2.20
C THR A 170 4.15 -6.24 1.32
N ALA A 171 5.00 -5.57 0.53
CA ALA A 171 4.61 -4.58 -0.45
C ALA A 171 4.58 -5.13 -1.89
N ALA A 172 3.48 -4.88 -2.58
CA ALA A 172 3.28 -5.27 -3.97
C ALA A 172 2.91 -4.06 -4.83
N GLU A 173 3.43 -4.05 -6.04
CA GLU A 173 3.00 -3.15 -7.10
C GLU A 173 1.85 -3.79 -7.88
N LEU A 174 0.87 -2.96 -8.21
CA LEU A 174 -0.09 -3.24 -9.27
C LEU A 174 0.12 -2.25 -10.41
N PHE A 175 0.30 -2.79 -11.60
CA PHE A 175 0.49 -2.07 -12.85
C PHE A 175 -0.68 -2.35 -13.80
N ALA A 176 -1.28 -1.31 -14.35
CA ALA A 176 -2.30 -1.36 -15.38
C ALA A 176 -1.75 -0.66 -16.62
N TYR A 177 -1.92 -1.26 -17.80
CA TYR A 177 -1.51 -0.64 -19.07
C TYR A 177 -2.39 -1.08 -20.23
N GLY A 178 -2.39 -0.29 -21.29
CA GLY A 178 -3.13 -0.58 -22.52
C GLY A 178 -2.81 0.43 -23.62
N THR A 179 -3.56 0.38 -24.72
CA THR A 179 -3.37 1.29 -25.85
C THR A 179 -4.54 2.27 -25.92
N ALA A 180 -4.25 3.56 -25.76
CA ALA A 180 -5.22 4.63 -25.95
C ALA A 180 -5.52 4.82 -27.44
N VAL A 181 -6.81 4.92 -27.77
CA VAL A 181 -7.31 5.07 -29.13
C VAL A 181 -8.41 6.11 -29.22
N LYS A 182 -8.55 6.70 -30.41
CA LYS A 182 -9.65 7.56 -30.80
C LYS A 182 -10.53 6.82 -31.81
N LEU A 183 -11.84 6.88 -31.62
CA LEU A 183 -12.78 6.17 -32.46
C LEU A 183 -13.17 7.03 -33.66
N SER A 184 -13.43 6.39 -34.78
CA SER A 184 -13.99 7.06 -35.95
C SER A 184 -15.37 7.63 -35.60
N ALA A 185 -15.67 8.81 -36.13
CA ALA A 185 -16.96 9.48 -35.96
C ALA A 185 -18.11 8.71 -36.64
#